data_AF-A0A7V5NUM5-F1
#
_entry.id   AF-A0A7V5NUM5-F1
#
_cell.length_a   1.000
_cell.length_b   1.000
_cell.length_c   1.000
_cell.angle_alpha   90.00
_cell.angle_beta   90.00
_cell.angle_gamma   90.00
#
_symmetry.space_group_name_H-M   'P 1'
#
loop_
_entity.id
_entity.type
_entity.pdbx_description
1 polymer ?
#
loop_
_entity_poly.entity_id
_entity_poly.type
_entity_poly.pdbx_seq_one_letter_code
_entity_poly.pdbx_strand_id
1 'polypeptide(L)'
;MNKKILLLILGLLILSTVVYAQPWQPHPMTEHKEIIIQLRNLELLKILDLSEEQSMRVLPIIKDIDKLLGNFHDTHHQIMTELETALDNNDKKEISKNIDKLLIQQAELNKKKAVLYKKLRDELTEDQFARYLIFIQRFGRELQDKIKKMKEIKQFPGHPKNFQNK
;
A
#
# COMPACT_ATOMS: atom_id res chain seq x y z
N MET A 1 13.85 -59.25 -11.71
CA MET A 1 13.62 -58.29 -10.60
C MET A 1 12.33 -58.68 -9.89
N ASN A 2 12.38 -58.94 -8.57
CA ASN A 2 11.24 -59.53 -7.86
C ASN A 2 10.07 -58.53 -7.80
N LYS A 3 8.84 -58.97 -8.10
CA LYS A 3 7.63 -58.13 -8.07
C LYS A 3 7.42 -57.40 -6.73
N LYS A 4 7.92 -57.98 -5.64
CA LYS A 4 7.93 -57.37 -4.30
C LYS A 4 8.89 -56.17 -4.17
N ILE A 5 10.03 -56.22 -4.86
CA ILE A 5 11.01 -55.12 -4.91
C ILE A 5 10.48 -53.97 -5.78
N LEU A 6 9.78 -54.30 -6.87
CA LEU A 6 9.11 -53.30 -7.72
C LEU A 6 8.02 -52.54 -6.94
N LEU A 7 7.22 -53.25 -6.13
CA LEU A 7 6.19 -52.64 -5.29
C LEU A 7 6.77 -51.78 -4.16
N LEU A 8 7.91 -52.15 -3.59
CA LEU A 8 8.61 -51.35 -2.59
C LEU A 8 9.16 -50.04 -3.17
N ILE A 9 9.73 -50.09 -4.36
CA ILE A 9 10.25 -48.89 -5.06
C ILE A 9 9.09 -47.98 -5.49
N LEU A 10 7.98 -48.56 -5.96
CA LEU A 10 6.79 -47.80 -6.35
C LEU A 10 6.10 -47.14 -5.15
N GLY A 11 6.08 -47.80 -3.99
CA GLY A 11 5.57 -47.23 -2.73
C GLY A 11 6.43 -46.08 -2.19
N LEU A 12 7.76 -46.17 -2.34
CA LEU A 12 8.68 -45.13 -1.89
C LEU A 12 8.59 -43.84 -2.72
N LEU A 13 8.19 -43.96 -3.99
CA LEU A 13 8.09 -42.82 -4.92
C LEU A 13 6.87 -41.92 -4.64
N ILE A 14 5.78 -42.48 -4.11
CA ILE A 14 4.52 -41.74 -3.87
C ILE A 14 4.63 -40.81 -2.63
N LEU A 15 5.50 -41.12 -1.67
CA LEU A 15 5.72 -40.32 -0.45
C LEU A 15 6.50 -39.01 -0.69
N SER A 16 7.06 -38.81 -1.88
CA SER A 16 7.86 -37.62 -2.21
C SER A 16 7.05 -36.40 -2.67
N THR A 17 5.71 -36.50 -2.76
CA THR A 17 4.85 -35.45 -3.33
C THR A 17 4.28 -34.43 -2.34
N VAL A 18 4.65 -34.51 -1.04
CA VAL A 18 4.06 -33.62 0.00
C VAL A 18 4.95 -32.42 0.38
N VAL A 19 6.04 -32.17 -0.35
CA VAL A 19 6.88 -30.99 -0.11
C VAL A 19 6.65 -30.01 -1.25
N TYR A 20 5.76 -29.03 -1.05
CA TYR A 20 5.84 -27.63 -1.51
C TYR A 20 4.51 -26.92 -1.27
N ALA A 21 4.07 -26.86 0.00
CA ALA A 21 3.31 -25.69 0.44
C ALA A 21 4.36 -24.68 0.90
N GLN A 22 4.95 -23.91 -0.02
CA GLN A 22 5.75 -22.75 0.37
C GLN A 22 4.80 -21.81 1.12
N PRO A 23 5.01 -21.54 2.43
CA PRO A 23 4.24 -20.51 3.09
C PRO A 23 4.50 -19.23 2.33
N TRP A 24 3.42 -18.60 1.88
CA TRP A 24 3.43 -17.31 1.20
C TRP A 24 4.11 -16.32 2.13
N GLN A 25 5.44 -16.15 1.99
CA GLN A 25 6.17 -15.17 2.77
C GLN A 25 5.70 -13.80 2.27
N PRO A 26 5.09 -12.97 3.13
CA PRO A 26 4.69 -11.63 2.73
C PRO A 26 5.93 -10.94 2.14
N HIS A 27 5.79 -10.41 0.92
CA HIS A 27 6.88 -9.67 0.29
C HIS A 27 7.36 -8.57 1.25
N PRO A 28 8.68 -8.34 1.42
CA PRO A 28 9.21 -7.39 2.40
C PRO A 28 8.66 -5.95 2.25
N MET A 29 8.05 -5.60 1.12
CA MET A 29 7.35 -4.32 0.94
C MET A 29 6.09 -4.16 1.81
N THR A 30 5.37 -5.23 2.18
CA THR A 30 4.15 -5.13 2.98
C THR A 30 4.45 -4.81 4.45
N GLU A 31 5.49 -5.43 5.02
CA GLU A 31 5.91 -5.18 6.41
C GLU A 31 6.33 -3.73 6.64
N HIS A 32 7.08 -3.14 5.70
CA HIS A 32 7.49 -1.74 5.80
C HIS A 32 6.29 -0.78 5.79
N LYS A 33 5.26 -1.06 4.98
CA LYS A 33 4.04 -0.23 4.90
C LYS A 33 3.28 -0.23 6.22
N GLU A 34 3.14 -1.39 6.86
CA GLU A 34 2.46 -1.50 8.16
C GLU A 34 3.22 -0.75 9.26
N ILE A 35 4.54 -0.87 9.31
CA ILE A 35 5.39 -0.13 10.26
C ILE A 35 5.21 1.38 10.08
N ILE A 36 5.21 1.87 8.84
CA ILE A 36 4.99 3.28 8.53
C ILE A 36 3.62 3.76 9.03
N ILE A 37 2.57 2.96 8.82
CA ILE A 37 1.20 3.28 9.25
C ILE A 37 1.13 3.33 10.78
N GLN A 38 1.76 2.39 11.48
CA GLN A 38 1.81 2.35 12.93
C GLN A 38 2.54 3.59 13.49
N LEU A 39 3.72 3.92 12.94
CA LEU A 39 4.47 5.13 13.34
C LEU A 39 3.66 6.40 13.14
N ARG A 40 3.01 6.54 11.98
CA ARG A 40 2.12 7.67 11.68
C ARG A 40 1.00 7.79 12.71
N ASN A 41 0.36 6.68 13.04
CA ASN A 41 -0.76 6.67 13.99
C ASN A 41 -0.29 7.05 15.40
N LEU A 42 0.88 6.58 15.82
CA LEU A 42 1.48 6.98 17.09
C LEU A 42 1.83 8.47 17.12
N GLU A 43 2.36 9.03 16.04
CA GLU A 43 2.61 10.47 15.93
C GLU A 43 1.32 11.30 15.93
N LEU A 44 0.28 10.83 15.24
CA LEU A 44 -1.04 11.45 15.27
C LEU A 44 -1.61 11.52 16.69
N LEU A 45 -1.57 10.40 17.43
CA LEU A 45 -2.05 10.38 18.82
C LEU A 45 -1.31 11.41 19.69
N LYS A 46 0.01 11.54 19.52
CA LYS A 46 0.83 12.51 20.26
C LYS A 46 0.50 13.96 19.88
N ILE A 47 0.35 14.26 18.60
CA ILE A 47 0.15 15.63 18.10
C ILE A 47 -1.26 16.13 18.41
N LEU A 48 -2.24 15.22 18.39
CA LEU A 48 -3.63 15.54 18.64
C LEU A 48 -3.98 15.53 20.14
N ASP A 49 -3.12 14.97 20.99
CA ASP A 49 -3.32 14.88 22.44
C ASP A 49 -4.73 14.37 22.79
N LEU A 50 -5.10 13.24 22.18
CA LEU A 50 -6.44 12.67 22.31
C LEU A 50 -6.60 11.98 23.67
N SER A 51 -7.75 12.16 24.32
CA SER A 51 -8.13 11.31 25.45
C SER A 51 -8.36 9.86 25.00
N GLU A 52 -8.41 8.92 25.94
CA GLU A 52 -8.71 7.53 25.63
C GLU A 52 -10.08 7.38 24.95
N GLU A 53 -11.10 8.06 25.47
CA GLU A 53 -12.46 8.05 24.91
C GLU A 53 -12.51 8.68 23.52
N GLN A 54 -11.79 9.79 23.31
CA GLN A 54 -11.73 10.46 22.02
C GLN A 54 -10.97 9.59 21.01
N SER A 55 -9.90 8.93 21.42
CA SER A 55 -9.11 8.00 20.59
C SER A 55 -9.96 6.83 20.08
N MET A 56 -10.84 6.28 20.93
CA MET A 56 -11.75 5.20 20.53
C MET A 56 -12.73 5.60 19.41
N ARG A 57 -13.05 6.90 19.28
CA ARG A 57 -13.93 7.41 18.21
C ARG A 57 -13.15 7.87 16.98
N VAL A 58 -12.00 8.52 17.18
CA VAL A 58 -11.19 9.12 16.11
C VAL A 58 -10.42 8.07 15.30
N LEU A 59 -9.79 7.07 15.95
CA LEU A 59 -8.96 6.09 15.25
C LEU A 59 -9.73 5.26 14.21
N PRO A 60 -10.98 4.79 14.46
CA PRO A 60 -11.79 4.15 13.43
C PRO A 60 -12.02 5.03 12.20
N ILE A 61 -12.29 6.33 12.39
CA ILE A 61 -12.53 7.26 11.27
C ILE A 61 -11.25 7.43 10.44
N ILE A 62 -10.09 7.56 11.08
CA ILE A 62 -8.79 7.62 10.39
C ILE A 62 -8.56 6.34 9.58
N LYS A 63 -8.84 5.17 10.16
CA LYS A 63 -8.73 3.88 9.47
C LYS A 63 -9.66 3.80 8.25
N ASP A 64 -10.87 4.32 8.35
CA ASP A 64 -11.80 4.38 7.22
C ASP A 64 -11.32 5.32 6.11
N ILE A 65 -10.71 6.46 6.48
CA ILE A 65 -10.06 7.37 5.52
C ILE A 65 -8.91 6.65 4.81
N ASP A 66 -8.06 5.94 5.54
CA ASP A 66 -6.94 5.19 4.96
C ASP A 66 -7.42 4.10 3.99
N LYS A 67 -8.45 3.35 4.38
CA LYS A 67 -9.04 2.31 3.53
C LYS A 67 -9.65 2.92 2.27
N LEU A 68 -10.34 4.05 2.38
CA LEU A 68 -10.88 4.77 1.24
C LEU A 68 -9.77 5.20 0.28
N LEU A 69 -8.70 5.80 0.79
CA LEU A 69 -7.56 6.26 -0.01
C LEU A 69 -6.78 5.09 -0.64
N GLY A 70 -6.61 4.00 0.09
CA GLY A 70 -5.97 2.78 -0.41
C GLY A 70 -6.74 2.16 -1.57
N ASN A 71 -8.05 1.91 -1.38
CA ASN A 71 -8.91 1.37 -2.44
C ASN A 71 -8.95 2.29 -3.66
N PHE A 72 -9.00 3.61 -3.45
CA PHE A 72 -8.92 4.58 -4.54
C PHE A 72 -7.61 4.45 -5.30
N HIS A 73 -6.48 4.40 -4.60
CA HIS A 73 -5.16 4.28 -5.23
C HIS A 73 -5.04 3.00 -6.07
N ASP A 74 -5.48 1.86 -5.53
CA ASP A 74 -5.41 0.57 -6.24
C ASP A 74 -6.27 0.59 -7.51
N THR A 75 -7.52 1.06 -7.40
CA THR A 75 -8.42 1.17 -8.55
C THR A 75 -7.94 2.22 -9.56
N HIS A 76 -7.39 3.34 -9.08
CA HIS A 76 -6.85 4.39 -9.95
C HIS A 76 -5.66 3.87 -10.74
N HIS A 77 -4.74 3.15 -10.10
CA HIS A 77 -3.60 2.53 -10.76
C HIS A 77 -4.07 1.53 -11.83
N GLN A 78 -5.05 0.68 -11.53
CA GLN A 78 -5.61 -0.24 -12.51
C GLN A 78 -6.18 0.49 -13.73
N ILE A 79 -6.99 1.53 -13.54
CA ILE A 79 -7.59 2.27 -14.66
C ILE A 79 -6.53 2.99 -15.48
N MET A 80 -5.47 3.52 -14.85
CA MET A 80 -4.35 4.13 -15.55
C MET A 80 -3.60 3.10 -16.43
N THR A 81 -3.32 1.90 -15.91
CA THR A 81 -2.71 0.81 -16.69
C THR A 81 -3.61 0.38 -17.86
N GLU A 82 -4.93 0.29 -17.64
CA GLU A 82 -5.91 0.01 -18.71
C GLU A 82 -5.92 1.14 -19.77
N LEU A 83 -5.78 2.40 -19.36
CA LEU A 83 -5.73 3.56 -20.25
C LEU A 83 -4.44 3.58 -21.08
N GLU A 84 -3.29 3.30 -20.46
CA GLU A 84 -2.00 3.13 -21.17
C GLU A 84 -2.10 2.05 -22.24
N THR A 85 -2.65 0.88 -21.88
CA THR A 85 -2.86 -0.23 -22.82
C THR A 85 -3.81 0.16 -23.97
N ALA A 86 -4.86 0.92 -23.69
CA ALA A 86 -5.81 1.37 -24.71
C ALA A 86 -5.19 2.41 -25.65
N LEU A 87 -4.29 3.27 -25.15
CA LEU A 87 -3.52 4.22 -25.95
C LEU A 87 -2.56 3.48 -26.89
N ASP A 88 -1.81 2.51 -26.39
CA ASP A 88 -0.87 1.71 -27.19
C ASP A 88 -1.59 0.96 -28.33
N ASN A 89 -2.81 0.47 -28.06
CA ASN A 89 -3.64 -0.23 -29.04
C ASN A 89 -4.48 0.71 -29.94
N ASN A 90 -4.43 2.03 -29.73
CA ASN A 90 -5.29 3.02 -30.39
C ASN A 90 -6.80 2.73 -30.28
N ASP A 91 -7.24 2.07 -29.20
CA ASP A 91 -8.65 1.76 -28.97
C ASP A 91 -9.39 2.97 -28.37
N LYS A 92 -9.94 3.80 -29.26
CA LYS A 92 -10.69 5.01 -28.89
C LYS A 92 -11.85 4.76 -27.94
N LYS A 93 -12.48 3.58 -28.01
CA LYS A 93 -13.64 3.25 -27.17
C LYS A 93 -13.19 2.99 -25.74
N GLU A 94 -12.16 2.16 -25.55
CA GLU A 94 -11.62 1.89 -24.21
C GLU A 94 -10.92 3.13 -23.62
N ILE A 95 -10.28 3.96 -24.44
CA ILE A 95 -9.75 5.27 -23.98
C ILE A 95 -10.87 6.11 -23.36
N SER A 96 -11.96 6.35 -24.10
CA SER A 96 -13.07 7.18 -23.59
C SER A 96 -13.67 6.59 -22.33
N LYS A 97 -13.90 5.28 -22.30
CA LYS A 97 -14.46 4.57 -21.14
C LYS A 97 -13.56 4.70 -19.91
N ASN A 98 -12.24 4.56 -20.05
CA ASN A 98 -11.31 4.66 -18.94
C ASN A 98 -11.19 6.11 -18.42
N ILE A 99 -11.28 7.11 -19.30
CA ILE A 99 -11.39 8.52 -18.89
C ILE A 99 -12.66 8.73 -18.04
N ASP A 100 -13.81 8.25 -18.50
CA ASP A 100 -15.08 8.39 -17.76
C ASP A 100 -15.00 7.70 -16.39
N LYS A 101 -14.42 6.50 -16.33
CA LYS A 101 -14.17 5.79 -15.05
C LYS A 101 -13.31 6.64 -14.11
N LEU A 102 -12.21 7.25 -14.59
CA LEU A 102 -11.34 8.09 -13.76
C LEU A 102 -12.09 9.28 -13.18
N LEU A 103 -12.88 9.98 -14.00
CA LEU A 103 -13.66 11.14 -13.57
C LEU A 103 -14.71 10.76 -12.51
N ILE A 104 -15.44 9.67 -12.73
CA ILE A 104 -16.43 9.15 -11.78
C ILE A 104 -15.74 8.74 -10.47
N GLN A 105 -14.62 8.02 -10.55
CA GLN A 105 -13.87 7.58 -9.39
C GLN A 105 -13.39 8.77 -8.54
N GLN A 106 -12.88 9.82 -9.18
CA GLN A 106 -12.42 11.03 -8.51
C GLN A 106 -13.56 11.78 -7.81
N ALA A 107 -14.72 11.88 -8.46
CA ALA A 107 -15.91 12.50 -7.87
C ALA A 107 -16.39 11.71 -6.63
N GLU A 108 -16.45 10.38 -6.73
CA GLU A 108 -16.84 9.50 -5.63
C GLU A 108 -15.84 9.56 -4.45
N LEU A 109 -14.54 9.63 -4.74
CA LEU A 109 -13.53 9.84 -3.70
C LEU A 109 -13.81 11.14 -2.93
N ASN A 110 -13.98 12.25 -3.64
CA ASN A 110 -14.19 13.56 -3.02
C ASN A 110 -15.43 13.57 -2.13
N LYS A 111 -16.53 12.96 -2.61
CA LYS A 111 -17.78 12.82 -1.84
C LYS A 111 -17.57 12.03 -0.55
N LYS A 112 -16.98 10.83 -0.63
CA LYS A 112 -16.75 9.96 0.53
C LYS A 112 -15.74 10.58 1.50
N LYS A 113 -14.70 11.22 0.99
CA LYS A 113 -13.69 11.92 1.78
C LYS A 113 -14.34 13.07 2.56
N ALA A 114 -15.20 13.87 1.95
CA ALA A 114 -15.89 14.97 2.63
C ALA A 114 -16.73 14.46 3.82
N VAL A 115 -17.44 13.34 3.65
CA VAL A 115 -18.24 12.73 4.73
C VAL A 115 -17.35 12.29 5.89
N LEU A 116 -16.24 11.61 5.62
CA LEU A 116 -15.33 11.13 6.67
C LEU A 116 -14.60 12.28 7.36
N TYR A 117 -14.18 13.31 6.62
CA TYR A 117 -13.53 14.49 7.19
C TYR A 117 -14.48 15.30 8.07
N LYS A 118 -15.76 15.36 7.71
CA LYS A 118 -16.79 15.96 8.56
C LYS A 118 -16.93 15.18 9.88
N LYS A 119 -17.08 13.85 9.80
CA LYS A 119 -17.12 13.00 11.01
C LYS A 119 -15.89 13.19 11.90
N LEU A 120 -14.70 13.26 11.29
CA LEU A 120 -13.46 13.50 12.03
C LEU A 120 -13.45 14.89 12.68
N ARG A 121 -13.92 15.93 11.97
CA ARG A 121 -14.03 17.29 12.50
C ARG A 121 -14.99 17.38 13.68
N ASP A 122 -16.09 16.61 13.66
CA ASP A 122 -17.09 16.59 14.72
C ASP A 122 -16.52 15.96 16.02
N GLU A 123 -15.52 15.09 15.91
CA GLU A 123 -14.86 14.42 17.05
C GLU A 123 -13.63 15.16 17.58
N LEU A 124 -13.15 16.19 16.87
CA LEU A 124 -11.93 16.94 17.20
C LEU A 124 -12.23 18.41 17.49
N THR A 125 -11.42 19.05 18.32
CA THR A 125 -11.42 20.51 18.43
C THR A 125 -10.90 21.15 17.14
N GLU A 126 -11.11 22.45 16.97
CA GLU A 126 -10.59 23.21 15.82
C GLU A 126 -9.06 23.10 15.68
N ASP A 127 -8.35 23.26 16.80
CA ASP A 127 -6.89 23.16 16.84
C ASP A 127 -6.42 21.74 16.49
N GLN A 128 -7.06 20.71 17.07
CA GLN A 128 -6.75 19.31 16.76
C GLN A 128 -7.00 19.00 15.28
N PHE A 129 -8.12 19.43 14.72
CA PHE A 129 -8.40 19.18 13.30
C PHE A 129 -7.42 19.92 12.38
N ALA A 130 -7.06 21.16 12.68
CA ALA A 130 -6.06 21.90 11.93
C ALA A 130 -4.68 21.19 11.98
N ARG A 131 -4.26 20.72 13.16
CA ARG A 131 -3.04 19.92 13.32
C ARG A 131 -3.08 18.63 12.52
N TYR A 132 -4.22 17.93 12.51
CA TYR A 132 -4.42 16.74 11.69
C TYR A 132 -4.18 17.04 10.21
N LEU A 133 -4.80 18.10 9.68
CA LEU A 133 -4.66 18.47 8.26
C LEU A 133 -3.20 18.79 7.90
N ILE A 134 -2.53 19.59 8.73
CA ILE A 134 -1.12 19.95 8.52
C ILE A 134 -0.23 18.71 8.61
N PHE A 135 -0.47 17.84 9.59
CA PHE A 135 0.29 16.61 9.78
C PHE A 135 0.16 15.69 8.56
N ILE A 136 -1.06 15.38 8.10
CA ILE A 136 -1.27 14.50 6.94
C ILE A 136 -0.59 15.06 5.69
N GLN A 137 -0.65 16.38 5.49
CA GLN A 137 0.01 17.03 4.35
C GLN A 137 1.54 16.94 4.42
N ARG A 138 2.13 17.08 5.61
CA ARG A 138 3.58 16.99 5.82
C ARG A 138 4.07 15.55 5.76
N PHE A 139 3.41 14.65 6.48
CA PHE A 139 3.76 13.24 6.56
C PHE A 139 3.78 12.58 5.19
N GLY A 140 2.80 12.89 4.32
CA GLY A 140 2.78 12.38 2.95
C GLY A 140 4.03 12.75 2.15
N ARG A 141 4.48 14.01 2.25
CA ARG A 141 5.69 14.49 1.56
C ARG A 141 6.96 13.84 2.12
N GLU A 142 7.11 13.87 3.44
CA GLU A 142 8.29 13.32 4.12
C GLU A 142 8.42 11.80 3.91
N LEU A 143 7.29 11.09 3.88
CA LEU A 143 7.28 9.67 3.61
C LEU A 143 7.70 9.36 2.16
N GLN A 144 7.18 10.10 1.18
CA GLN A 144 7.60 9.96 -0.23
C GLN A 144 9.10 10.20 -0.38
N ASP A 145 9.64 11.23 0.28
CA ASP A 145 11.08 11.54 0.25
C ASP A 145 11.93 10.43 0.88
N LYS A 146 11.49 9.88 2.03
CA LYS A 146 12.16 8.76 2.69
C LYS A 146 12.13 7.48 1.84
N ILE A 147 10.98 7.16 1.24
CA ILE A 147 10.84 5.99 0.34
C ILE A 147 11.71 6.16 -0.90
N LYS A 148 11.75 7.35 -1.50
CA LYS A 148 12.60 7.64 -2.66
C LYS A 148 14.08 7.42 -2.34
N LYS A 149 14.56 7.99 -1.23
CA LYS A 149 15.95 7.79 -0.76
C LYS A 149 16.27 6.31 -0.48
N MET A 150 15.33 5.55 0.10
CA MET A 150 15.53 4.11 0.34
C MET A 150 15.61 3.30 -0.96
N LYS A 151 14.83 3.66 -2.00
CA LYS A 151 14.92 3.04 -3.33
C LYS A 151 16.24 3.37 -4.03
N GLU A 152 16.73 4.60 -3.91
CA GLU A 152 18.03 5.02 -4.45
C GLU A 152 19.20 4.26 -3.80
N ILE A 153 19.17 4.06 -2.47
CA ILE A 153 20.21 3.29 -1.75
C ILE A 153 20.21 1.81 -2.16
N LYS A 154 19.04 1.19 -2.39
CA LYS A 154 18.95 -0.20 -2.84
C LYS A 154 19.38 -0.41 -4.31
N GLN A 155 19.42 0.65 -5.13
CA GLN A 155 19.86 0.58 -6.53
C GLN A 155 21.38 0.73 -6.72
N PHE A 156 22.16 0.94 -5.65
CA PHE A 156 23.63 0.90 -5.69
C PHE A 156 24.19 -0.39 -5.04
N PRO A 157 24.17 -1.56 -5.72
CA PRO A 157 25.15 -2.60 -5.43
C PRO A 157 26.50 -2.12 -5.98
N GLY A 158 27.56 -2.30 -5.20
CA GLY A 158 28.83 -1.61 -5.40
C GLY A 158 29.43 -1.69 -6.81
N HIS A 159 29.73 -0.53 -7.37
CA HIS A 159 30.93 -0.38 -8.18
C HIS A 159 32.02 0.20 -7.25
N PRO A 160 33.02 -0.59 -6.81
CA PRO A 160 34.26 0.02 -6.36
C PRO A 160 34.81 0.79 -7.56
N LYS A 161 34.84 2.12 -7.46
CA LYS A 161 35.67 2.94 -8.33
C LYS A 161 37.10 2.50 -8.04
N ASN A 162 37.70 1.73 -8.94
CA ASN A 162 39.14 1.51 -8.97
C ASN A 162 39.80 2.86 -9.22
N PHE A 163 40.05 3.59 -8.14
CA PHE A 163 41.10 4.60 -8.10
C PHE A 163 42.41 3.84 -7.89
N GLN A 164 43.02 3.40 -8.98
CA GLN A 164 44.46 3.25 -9.02
C GLN A 164 45.00 4.20 -10.08
N ASN A 165 45.31 5.41 -9.62
CA ASN A 165 46.37 6.22 -10.20
C ASN A 165 47.68 5.75 -9.56
N LYS A 166 48.57 5.16 -10.36
CA LYS A 166 50.00 5.53 -10.46
C LYS A 166 50.69 4.71 -11.54
#